data_AF-A0A2R3Z6Y9-F1
#
_entry.id   AF-A0A2R3Z6Y9-F1
#
_cell.length_a   1.000
_cell.length_b   1.000
_cell.length_c   1.000
_cell.angle_alpha   90.00
_cell.angle_beta   90.00
_cell.angle_gamma   90.00
#
_symmetry.space_group_name_H-M   'P 1'
#
loop_
_entity.id
_entity.type
_entity.pdbx_description
1 polymer ?
#
loop_
_entity_poly.entity_id
_entity_poly.type
_entity_poly.pdbx_seq_one_letter_code
_entity_poly.pdbx_strand_id
1 'polypeptide(L)'
;MDYFTLTKHLSKRLGINQEIFQLEFPYPADRDFKKIHSEEVKNHHYLSKYEYWANTKENWRSIKLFFPPAIKREVIQILNEYLKENGEELIDVENIPEKFSRDQDDFNLILGQNQDYLILEIALKED
;
A
#
# COMPACT_ATOMS: atom_id res chain seq x y z
N MET A 1 7.12 11.37 2.02
CA MET A 1 6.72 10.87 0.69
C MET A 1 5.27 11.24 0.40
N ASP A 2 4.96 11.68 -0.82
CA ASP A 2 3.61 12.09 -1.23
C ASP A 2 2.75 10.90 -1.71
N TYR A 3 1.54 10.76 -1.15
CA TYR A 3 0.59 9.68 -1.48
C TYR A 3 0.19 9.69 -2.96
N PHE A 4 -0.18 10.85 -3.48
CA PHE A 4 -0.71 10.97 -4.84
C PHE A 4 0.35 10.68 -5.90
N THR A 5 1.58 11.12 -5.67
CA THR A 5 2.72 10.88 -6.57
C THR A 5 3.09 9.40 -6.59
N LEU A 6 3.19 8.75 -5.42
CA LEU A 6 3.51 7.32 -5.34
C LEU A 6 2.42 6.46 -6.00
N THR A 7 1.15 6.70 -5.66
CA THR A 7 0.03 5.89 -6.21
C THR A 7 -0.11 6.06 -7.71
N LYS A 8 0.09 7.28 -8.23
CA LYS A 8 0.15 7.54 -9.67
C LYS A 8 1.30 6.81 -10.36
N HIS A 9 2.48 6.77 -9.72
CA HIS A 9 3.62 6.00 -10.23
C HIS A 9 3.30 4.51 -10.31
N LEU A 10 2.76 3.94 -9.23
CA LEU A 10 2.38 2.51 -9.17
C LEU A 10 1.31 2.15 -10.20
N SER A 11 0.24 2.94 -10.30
CA SER A 11 -0.81 2.81 -11.30
C SER A 11 -0.23 2.74 -12.72
N LYS A 12 0.63 3.69 -13.08
CA LYS A 12 1.27 3.75 -14.41
C LYS A 12 2.19 2.55 -14.67
N ARG A 13 2.99 2.14 -13.69
CA ARG A 13 4.03 1.10 -13.87
C ARG A 13 3.50 -0.32 -13.77
N LEU A 14 2.46 -0.55 -12.97
CA LEU A 14 1.85 -1.85 -12.72
C LEU A 14 0.52 -2.06 -13.47
N GLY A 15 0.05 -1.03 -14.21
CA GLY A 15 -1.23 -1.09 -14.92
C GLY A 15 -2.46 -1.15 -14.01
N ILE A 16 -2.31 -0.82 -12.73
CA ILE A 16 -3.39 -0.86 -11.74
C ILE A 16 -4.31 0.35 -11.97
N ASN A 17 -5.63 0.14 -12.00
CA ASN A 17 -6.58 1.24 -12.17
C ASN A 17 -6.38 2.32 -11.09
N GLN A 18 -6.13 3.56 -11.50
CA GLN A 18 -5.92 4.69 -10.59
C GLN A 18 -7.08 4.90 -9.60
N GLU A 19 -8.31 4.55 -9.99
CA GLU A 19 -9.50 4.73 -9.16
C GLU A 19 -9.43 3.93 -7.85
N ILE A 20 -8.70 2.80 -7.80
CA ILE A 20 -8.57 2.05 -6.53
C ILE A 20 -7.83 2.86 -5.48
N PHE A 21 -7.02 3.84 -5.87
CA PHE A 21 -6.27 4.69 -4.94
C PHE A 21 -7.09 5.87 -4.41
N GLN A 22 -8.34 6.02 -4.85
CA GLN A 22 -9.25 7.03 -4.32
C GLN A 22 -9.78 6.55 -2.97
N LEU A 23 -9.26 7.13 -1.88
CA LEU A 23 -9.66 6.82 -0.50
C LEU A 23 -10.98 7.53 -0.13
N GLU A 24 -11.95 7.54 -1.05
CA GLU A 24 -13.24 8.21 -0.90
C GLU A 24 -14.27 7.27 -0.27
N PHE A 25 -14.16 7.08 1.04
CA PHE A 25 -15.13 6.31 1.84
C PHE A 25 -15.46 7.03 3.13
N PRO A 26 -16.68 6.84 3.68
CA PRO A 26 -17.10 7.52 4.91
C PRO A 26 -16.18 7.14 6.07
N TYR A 27 -15.76 8.15 6.83
CA TYR A 27 -15.03 7.90 8.07
C TYR A 27 -15.93 7.14 9.05
N PRO A 28 -15.38 6.11 9.69
CA PRO A 28 -16.01 5.52 10.86
C PRO A 28 -16.35 6.55 11.94
N ALA A 29 -17.50 6.38 12.61
CA ALA A 29 -17.85 7.22 13.75
C ALA A 29 -17.12 6.82 15.04
N ASP A 30 -16.67 5.57 15.12
CA ASP A 30 -15.93 4.96 16.22
C ASP A 30 -14.43 5.29 16.13
N ARG A 31 -13.83 5.59 17.30
CA ARG A 31 -12.39 5.84 17.45
C ARG A 31 -11.58 4.54 17.41
N ASP A 32 -11.52 3.90 16.25
CA ASP A 32 -10.79 2.67 16.03
C ASP A 32 -9.98 2.66 14.72
N PHE A 33 -9.08 1.67 14.63
CA PHE A 33 -8.41 1.25 13.42
C PHE A 33 -9.13 0.06 12.81
N LYS A 34 -9.63 0.20 11.57
CA LYS A 34 -10.38 -0.89 10.96
C LYS A 34 -10.32 -0.93 9.44
N LYS A 35 -10.60 -2.14 8.95
CA LYS A 35 -10.86 -2.40 7.55
C LYS A 35 -12.26 -1.92 7.19
N ILE A 36 -12.34 -1.07 6.18
CA ILE A 36 -13.58 -0.50 5.63
C ILE A 36 -14.11 -1.39 4.50
N HIS A 37 -13.20 -1.87 3.64
CA HIS A 37 -13.58 -2.60 2.44
C HIS A 37 -12.45 -3.56 2.01
N SER A 38 -12.82 -4.58 1.24
CA SER A 38 -11.92 -5.59 0.68
C SER A 38 -12.49 -6.05 -0.66
N GLU A 39 -11.69 -6.04 -1.71
CA GLU A 39 -12.10 -6.42 -3.06
C GLU A 39 -11.05 -7.35 -3.68
N GLU A 40 -11.50 -8.46 -4.26
CA GLU A 40 -10.65 -9.33 -5.08
C GLU A 40 -10.58 -8.78 -6.51
N VAL A 41 -9.36 -8.70 -7.04
CA VAL A 41 -9.13 -8.19 -8.39
C VAL A 41 -9.02 -9.37 -9.35
N LYS A 42 -10.08 -9.61 -10.12
CA LYS A 42 -10.10 -10.69 -11.12
C LYS A 42 -9.36 -10.26 -12.38
N ASN A 43 -8.64 -11.20 -13.01
CA ASN A 43 -7.97 -11.03 -14.30
C ASN A 43 -6.91 -9.91 -14.35
N HIS A 44 -6.28 -9.57 -13.21
CA HIS A 44 -5.17 -8.61 -13.18
C HIS A 44 -3.85 -9.34 -12.92
N HIS A 45 -2.81 -9.02 -13.70
CA HIS A 45 -1.53 -9.72 -13.63
C HIS A 45 -0.80 -9.48 -12.30
N TYR A 46 -0.86 -8.24 -11.80
CA TYR A 46 -0.08 -7.83 -10.64
C TYR A 46 -0.83 -7.86 -9.32
N LEU A 47 -2.15 -7.72 -9.28
CA LEU A 47 -2.87 -7.40 -8.05
C LEU A 47 -3.92 -8.47 -7.81
N SER A 48 -3.84 -9.14 -6.67
CA SER A 48 -4.80 -10.19 -6.29
C SER A 48 -6.01 -9.62 -5.56
N LYS A 49 -5.78 -8.67 -4.66
CA LYS A 49 -6.84 -7.96 -3.92
C LYS A 49 -6.33 -6.61 -3.39
N TYR A 50 -7.26 -5.76 -2.98
CA TYR A 50 -6.95 -4.58 -2.18
C TYR A 50 -7.91 -4.43 -0.99
N GLU A 51 -7.48 -3.67 0.01
CA GLU A 51 -8.30 -3.36 1.19
C GLU A 51 -8.18 -1.88 1.54
N TYR A 52 -9.30 -1.26 1.90
CA TYR A 52 -9.34 0.08 2.45
C TYR A 52 -9.36 0.03 3.97
N TRP A 53 -8.57 0.88 4.59
CA TRP A 53 -8.44 0.97 6.04
C TRP A 53 -8.50 2.43 6.49
N ALA A 54 -8.95 2.63 7.74
CA ALA A 54 -8.98 3.94 8.38
C ALA A 54 -8.48 3.81 9.81
N ASN A 55 -7.73 4.81 10.27
CA ASN A 55 -7.43 5.04 11.67
C ASN A 55 -7.95 6.41 12.07
N THR A 56 -9.09 6.40 12.73
CA THR A 56 -9.79 7.60 13.22
C THR A 56 -9.10 8.28 14.38
N LYS A 57 -8.25 7.57 15.12
CA LYS A 57 -7.49 8.13 16.24
C LYS A 57 -6.34 9.01 15.73
N GLU A 58 -5.74 8.62 14.61
CA GLU A 58 -4.56 9.27 14.02
C GLU A 58 -4.87 10.02 12.72
N ASN A 59 -6.14 10.11 12.36
CA ASN A 59 -6.65 10.82 11.19
C ASN A 59 -5.97 10.42 9.87
N TRP A 60 -5.87 9.12 9.60
CA TRP A 60 -5.37 8.64 8.31
C TRP A 60 -6.24 7.57 7.69
N ARG A 61 -6.24 7.54 6.36
CA ARG A 61 -6.80 6.48 5.52
C ARG A 61 -5.67 5.75 4.83
N SER A 62 -5.83 4.48 4.52
CA SER A 62 -4.83 3.74 3.76
C SER A 62 -5.46 2.74 2.81
N ILE A 63 -4.66 2.36 1.81
CA ILE A 63 -4.92 1.22 0.94
C ILE A 63 -3.85 0.17 1.17
N LYS A 64 -4.28 -1.08 1.32
CA LYS A 64 -3.42 -2.25 1.23
C LYS A 64 -3.57 -2.90 -0.13
N LEU A 65 -2.46 -3.13 -0.80
CA LEU A 65 -2.37 -3.90 -2.03
C LEU A 65 -1.74 -5.26 -1.74
N PHE A 66 -2.33 -6.31 -2.32
CA PHE A 66 -1.88 -7.67 -2.14
C PHE A 66 -1.42 -8.24 -3.47
N PHE A 67 -0.12 -8.40 -3.58
CA PHE A 67 0.62 -8.81 -4.76
C PHE A 67 0.98 -10.30 -4.64
N PRO A 68 0.75 -11.15 -5.65
CA PRO A 68 1.15 -12.54 -5.57
C PRO A 68 2.68 -12.68 -5.48
N PRO A 69 3.23 -13.74 -4.88
CA PRO A 69 4.66 -13.84 -4.59
C PRO A 69 5.52 -13.86 -5.87
N ALA A 70 4.96 -14.37 -6.97
CA ALA A 70 5.62 -14.46 -8.27
C ALA A 70 6.07 -13.10 -8.82
N ILE A 71 5.36 -12.01 -8.49
CA ILE A 71 5.67 -10.65 -8.98
C ILE A 71 6.35 -9.78 -7.92
N LYS A 72 6.73 -10.36 -6.77
CA LYS A 72 7.42 -9.66 -5.66
C LYS A 72 8.62 -8.85 -6.14
N ARG A 73 9.55 -9.47 -6.88
CA ARG A 73 10.79 -8.80 -7.32
C ARG A 73 10.51 -7.58 -8.19
N GLU A 74 9.51 -7.68 -9.06
CA GLU A 74 9.14 -6.60 -9.98
C GLU A 74 8.48 -5.43 -9.27
N VAL A 75 7.57 -5.70 -8.32
CA VAL A 75 6.95 -4.65 -7.49
C VAL A 75 7.99 -3.90 -6.68
N ILE A 76 8.93 -4.61 -6.05
CA ILE A 76 10.00 -3.99 -5.27
C ILE A 76 10.94 -3.17 -6.18
N GLN A 77 11.24 -3.65 -7.39
CA GLN A 77 12.02 -2.88 -8.34
C GLN A 77 11.33 -1.55 -8.70
N ILE A 78 10.04 -1.57 -9.00
CA ILE A 78 9.26 -0.37 -9.34
C ILE A 78 9.20 0.62 -8.16
N LEU A 79 9.07 0.10 -6.93
CA LEU A 79 9.13 0.91 -5.71
C LEU A 79 10.53 1.52 -5.51
N ASN A 80 11.59 0.73 -5.67
CA ASN A 80 12.96 1.22 -5.51
C ASN A 80 13.36 2.25 -6.56
N GLU A 81 12.83 2.16 -7.78
CA GLU A 81 13.00 3.23 -8.78
C GLU A 81 12.40 4.55 -8.28
N TYR A 82 11.17 4.51 -7.74
CA TYR A 82 10.53 5.69 -7.15
C TYR A 82 11.31 6.24 -5.95
N LEU A 83 11.68 5.36 -5.00
CA LEU A 83 12.40 5.74 -3.79
C LEU A 83 13.76 6.38 -4.14
N LYS A 84 14.48 5.79 -5.08
CA LYS A 84 15.75 6.34 -5.58
C LYS A 84 15.60 7.74 -6.18
N GLU A 85 14.57 7.95 -7.01
CA GLU A 85 14.29 9.25 -7.63
C GLU A 85 13.96 10.35 -6.59
N ASN A 86 13.43 9.95 -5.43
CA ASN A 86 13.05 10.84 -4.34
C ASN A 86 14.10 10.91 -3.21
N GLY A 87 15.26 10.27 -3.37
CA GLY A 87 16.33 10.27 -2.36
C GLY A 87 16.03 9.47 -1.10
N GLU A 88 15.08 8.54 -1.17
CA GLU A 88 14.65 7.69 -0.07
C GLU A 88 15.49 6.39 0.01
N GLU A 89 15.46 5.73 1.16
CA GLU A 89 16.12 4.43 1.37
C GLU A 89 15.51 3.34 0.47
N LEU A 90 16.35 2.48 -0.08
CA LEU A 90 15.90 1.38 -0.95
C LEU A 90 15.50 0.16 -0.14
N ILE A 91 14.45 -0.52 -0.60
CA ILE A 91 13.96 -1.75 -0.01
C ILE A 91 14.86 -2.91 -0.42
N ASP A 92 15.33 -3.67 0.57
CA ASP A 92 15.97 -4.95 0.35
C ASP A 92 14.92 -6.05 0.11
N VAL A 93 14.84 -6.53 -1.13
CA VAL A 93 13.89 -7.55 -1.57
C VAL A 93 14.05 -8.90 -0.84
N GLU A 94 15.26 -9.19 -0.32
CA GLU A 94 15.55 -10.43 0.39
C GLU A 94 15.17 -10.32 1.88
N ASN A 95 15.00 -9.11 2.42
CA ASN A 95 14.79 -8.84 3.84
C ASN A 95 13.45 -8.13 4.13
N ILE A 96 12.37 -8.52 3.44
CA ILE A 96 11.02 -7.99 3.72
C ILE A 96 10.44 -8.65 4.98
N PRO A 97 9.92 -7.90 5.97
CA PRO A 97 9.40 -8.47 7.20
C PRO A 97 8.13 -9.30 6.96
N GLU A 98 8.01 -10.43 7.67
CA GLU A 98 6.78 -11.25 7.66
C GLU A 98 5.63 -10.61 8.46
N LYS A 99 5.96 -9.72 9.40
CA LYS A 99 4.98 -9.05 10.25
C LYS A 99 4.75 -7.63 9.78
N PHE A 100 3.48 -7.34 9.49
CA PHE A 100 3.01 -6.00 9.15
C PHE A 100 2.88 -5.15 10.43
N SER A 101 3.97 -4.50 10.86
CA SER A 101 3.94 -3.59 12.02
C SER A 101 3.62 -2.16 11.55
N ARG A 102 2.59 -1.58 12.17
CA ARG A 102 2.17 -0.17 12.01
C ARG A 102 2.70 0.69 13.16
N ASP A 103 3.67 0.19 13.93
CA ASP A 103 4.27 0.90 15.07
C ASP A 103 5.24 2.01 14.60
N GLN A 104 5.12 2.46 13.35
CA GLN A 104 5.88 3.56 12.79
C GLN A 104 5.00 4.81 12.85
N ASP A 105 5.31 5.70 13.80
CA ASP A 105 4.76 7.06 13.80
C ASP A 105 4.99 7.70 12.42
N ASP A 106 3.96 8.29 11.82
CA ASP A 106 3.99 8.96 10.51
C ASP A 106 4.33 8.07 9.29
N PHE A 107 3.97 6.78 9.33
CA PHE A 107 4.15 5.92 8.15
C PHE A 107 3.30 6.43 6.96
N ASN A 108 3.95 6.55 5.80
CA ASN A 108 3.26 6.78 4.52
C ASN A 108 3.30 5.53 3.63
N LEU A 109 4.23 4.60 3.89
CA LEU A 109 4.42 3.35 3.17
C LEU A 109 4.95 2.27 4.09
N ILE A 110 4.29 1.12 4.13
CA ILE A 110 4.75 -0.07 4.84
C ILE A 110 4.74 -1.25 3.88
N LEU A 111 5.79 -2.07 4.00
CA LEU A 111 5.92 -3.34 3.32
C LEU A 111 5.91 -4.49 4.32
N GLY A 112 5.21 -5.55 3.95
CA GLY A 112 5.28 -6.84 4.63
C GLY A 112 5.04 -7.96 3.64
N GLN A 113 5.17 -9.19 4.10
CA GLN A 113 4.87 -10.37 3.29
C GLN A 113 4.29 -11.49 4.15
N ASN A 114 3.55 -12.39 3.52
CA ASN A 114 3.20 -13.68 4.09
C ASN A 114 3.38 -14.77 3.01
N GLN A 115 2.94 -16.00 3.28
CA GLN A 115 3.08 -17.11 2.34
C GLN A 115 2.36 -16.86 1.00
N ASP A 116 1.30 -16.06 1.02
CA ASP A 116 0.41 -15.87 -0.12
C ASP A 116 0.67 -14.55 -0.86
N TYR A 117 1.21 -13.54 -0.19
CA TYR A 117 1.28 -12.18 -0.74
C TYR A 117 2.52 -11.40 -0.29
N LEU A 118 3.04 -10.57 -1.20
CA LEU A 118 3.67 -9.31 -0.84
C LEU A 118 2.56 -8.29 -0.54
N ILE A 119 2.67 -7.57 0.56
CA ILE A 119 1.67 -6.62 1.02
C ILE A 119 2.29 -5.24 1.08
N LEU A 120 1.66 -4.28 0.42
CA LEU A 120 2.03 -2.86 0.43
C LEU A 120 0.88 -2.08 1.08
N GLU A 121 1.14 -1.32 2.13
CA GLU A 121 0.17 -0.36 2.68
C GLU A 121 0.67 1.06 2.41
N ILE A 122 -0.19 1.88 1.84
CA ILE A 122 0.09 3.29 1.55
C ILE A 122 -0.94 4.13 2.29
N ALA A 123 -0.50 5.03 3.16
CA ALA A 123 -1.36 5.88 3.96
C ALA A 123 -1.40 7.32 3.43
N LEU A 124 -2.57 7.93 3.56
CA LEU A 124 -2.84 9.34 3.39
C LEU A 124 -3.25 9.88 4.76
N LYS A 125 -2.39 10.70 5.36
CA LYS A 125 -2.74 11.45 6.56
C LYS A 125 -3.63 12.63 6.16
N GLU A 126 -4.73 12.79 6.86
CA GLU A 126 -5.65 13.93 6.67
C GLU A 126 -5.29 15.00 7.72
N ASP A 127 -5.30 16.27 7.30
CA ASP A 127 -5.09 17.43 8.16
C ASP A 127 -6.30 17.73 9.07
#